data_AF-A0A915IU34-F1
#
_entry.id   AF-A0A915IU34-F1
#
_cell.length_a   1.000
_cell.length_b   1.000
_cell.length_c   1.000
_cell.angle_alpha   90.00
_cell.angle_beta   90.00
_cell.angle_gamma   90.00
#
_symmetry.space_group_name_H-M   'P 1'
#
loop_
_entity.id
_entity.type
_entity.pdbx_description
1 polymer ?
#
loop_
_entity_poly.entity_id
_entity_poly.type
_entity_poly.pdbx_seq_one_letter_code
_entity_poly.pdbx_strand_id
1 'polypeptide(L)'
;MSGTKKSGDRNFSDPEVNFLLEHVDGRKDIIESKKTYNVATKIKITAWTKIIKEFNENSERQDKTIQQLQTEWKDLKKVQKNIEISGVPTMKTIKG
;
A
#
# COMPACT_ATOMS: atom_id res chain seq x y z
N MET A 1 -12.12 24.68 19.50
CA MET A 1 -11.06 25.18 18.59
C MET A 1 -10.02 24.08 18.43
N SER A 2 -9.89 23.61 17.19
CA SER A 2 -8.72 22.97 16.57
C SER A 2 -7.92 21.94 17.39
N GLY A 3 -8.40 20.69 17.42
CA GLY A 3 -7.55 19.53 17.68
C GLY A 3 -6.65 19.29 16.47
N THR A 4 -5.52 19.99 16.40
CA THR A 4 -4.46 19.70 15.44
C THR A 4 -3.87 18.35 15.82
N LYS A 5 -4.37 17.29 15.16
CA LYS A 5 -3.75 15.97 15.19
C LYS A 5 -2.29 16.17 14.80
N LYS A 6 -1.37 15.88 15.73
CA LYS A 6 0.08 15.81 15.48
C LYS A 6 0.29 15.13 14.14
N SER A 7 0.73 15.89 13.15
CA SER A 7 1.35 15.39 11.93
C SER A 7 2.69 14.82 12.35
N GLY A 8 2.66 13.66 13.02
CA GLY A 8 3.84 12.83 13.17
C GLY A 8 4.37 12.59 11.77
N ASP A 9 5.69 12.78 11.61
CA ASP A 9 6.46 12.48 10.41
C ASP A 9 5.83 11.29 9.68
N ARG A 10 5.04 11.56 8.64
CA ARG A 10 4.46 10.46 7.87
C ARG A 10 5.66 9.85 7.15
N ASN A 11 6.01 8.62 7.54
CA ASN A 11 7.09 7.86 6.90
C ASN A 11 6.90 7.75 5.38
N PHE A 12 5.66 7.96 4.91
CA PHE A 12 5.26 8.05 3.51
C PHE A 12 4.49 9.34 3.29
N SER A 13 4.91 10.13 2.32
CA SER A 13 4.18 11.28 1.81
C SER A 13 2.93 10.84 1.03
N ASP A 14 1.97 11.74 0.87
CA ASP A 14 0.75 11.46 0.10
C ASP A 14 1.01 10.92 -1.33
N PRO A 15 1.98 11.44 -2.12
CA PRO A 15 2.31 10.83 -3.42
C PRO A 15 2.92 9.43 -3.30
N GLU A 16 3.75 9.18 -2.28
CA GLU A 16 4.31 7.85 -2.01
C GLU A 16 3.20 6.85 -1.63
N VAL A 17 2.24 7.28 -0.82
CA VAL A 17 1.05 6.49 -0.48
C VAL A 17 0.25 6.19 -1.74
N ASN A 18 -0.01 7.18 -2.59
CA ASN A 18 -0.78 6.96 -3.82
C ASN A 18 -0.07 6.00 -4.79
N PHE A 19 1.25 6.14 -4.94
CA PHE A 19 2.07 5.22 -5.71
C PHE A 19 1.95 3.77 -5.19
N LEU A 20 2.05 3.60 -3.88
CA LEU A 20 1.93 2.30 -3.22
C LEU A 20 0.55 1.69 -3.47
N LEU A 21 -0.53 2.48 -3.35
CA LEU A 21 -1.89 2.03 -3.59
C LEU A 21 -2.07 1.54 -5.04
N GLU A 22 -1.63 2.32 -6.03
CA GLU A 22 -1.77 1.99 -7.45
C GLU A 22 -1.00 0.70 -7.81
N HIS A 23 0.26 0.61 -7.38
CA HIS A 23 1.12 -0.53 -7.70
C HIS A 23 0.73 -1.82 -6.96
N VAL A 24 0.17 -1.70 -5.76
CA VAL A 24 -0.36 -2.84 -5.02
C VAL A 24 -1.72 -3.27 -5.57
N ASP A 25 -2.59 -2.34 -5.98
CA ASP A 25 -3.90 -2.67 -6.55
C ASP A 25 -3.76 -3.46 -7.86
N GLY A 26 -2.83 -3.05 -8.74
CA GLY A 26 -2.50 -3.79 -9.97
C GLY A 26 -1.89 -5.18 -9.74
N ARG A 27 -1.47 -5.51 -8.51
CA ARG A 27 -0.87 -6.80 -8.12
C ARG A 27 -1.64 -7.45 -6.97
N LYS A 28 -2.87 -7.00 -6.69
CA LYS A 28 -3.62 -7.33 -5.47
C LYS A 28 -3.94 -8.81 -5.35
N ASP A 29 -4.23 -9.48 -6.47
CA ASP A 29 -4.49 -10.92 -6.52
C ASP A 29 -3.30 -11.75 -6.01
N ILE A 30 -2.08 -11.26 -6.22
CA ILE A 30 -0.84 -11.86 -5.72
C ILE A 30 -0.60 -11.44 -4.26
N ILE A 31 -0.62 -10.14 -4.00
CA ILE A 31 -0.24 -9.54 -2.71
C ILE A 31 -1.22 -9.95 -1.60
N GLU A 32 -2.52 -9.95 -1.89
CA GLU A 32 -3.58 -10.35 -0.94
C GLU A 32 -3.94 -11.83 -1.00
N SER A 33 -3.29 -12.60 -1.86
CA SER A 33 -3.53 -14.04 -1.95
C SER A 33 -3.39 -14.70 -0.57
N LYS A 34 -4.35 -15.54 -0.17
CA LYS A 34 -4.25 -16.35 1.05
C LYS A 34 -3.35 -17.58 0.89
N LYS A 35 -2.78 -17.80 -0.31
CA LYS A 35 -1.92 -18.94 -0.60
C LYS A 35 -0.58 -18.82 0.15
N THR A 36 -0.18 -19.92 0.79
CA THR A 36 1.02 -20.02 1.66
C THR A 36 2.06 -21.02 1.17
N TYR A 37 1.82 -21.73 0.06
CA TYR A 37 2.81 -22.66 -0.49
C TYR A 37 4.07 -21.92 -0.96
N ASN A 38 5.23 -22.60 -0.92
CA ASN A 38 6.55 -21.99 -1.17
C ASN A 38 6.62 -21.15 -2.45
N VAL A 39 6.00 -21.61 -3.53
CA VAL A 39 5.94 -20.87 -4.81
C VAL A 39 5.13 -19.57 -4.67
N ALA A 40 3.97 -19.59 -4.00
CA ALA A 40 3.17 -18.38 -3.77
C ALA A 40 3.92 -17.36 -2.90
N THR A 41 4.64 -17.83 -1.88
CA THR A 41 5.47 -16.96 -1.04
C THR A 41 6.57 -16.29 -1.86
N LYS A 42 7.26 -17.04 -2.72
CA LYS A 42 8.27 -16.47 -3.64
C LYS A 42 7.66 -15.44 -4.59
N ILE A 43 6.51 -15.74 -5.19
CA ILE A 43 5.83 -14.81 -6.10
C ILE A 43 5.46 -13.50 -5.37
N LYS A 44 4.93 -13.58 -4.14
CA LYS A 44 4.64 -12.40 -3.32
C LYS A 44 5.89 -11.57 -3.03
N ILE A 45 6.98 -12.23 -2.64
CA ILE A 45 8.26 -11.56 -2.38
C ILE A 45 8.72 -10.87 -3.66
N THR A 46 8.71 -11.55 -4.81
CA THR A 46 9.07 -10.94 -6.10
C THR A 46 8.18 -9.76 -6.45
N ALA A 47 6.88 -9.83 -6.20
CA ALA A 47 5.97 -8.70 -6.43
C ALA A 47 6.34 -7.50 -5.54
N TRP A 48 6.57 -7.72 -4.25
CA TRP A 48 7.06 -6.68 -3.34
C TRP A 48 8.43 -6.13 -3.73
N THR A 49 9.35 -6.98 -4.20
CA THR A 49 10.67 -6.57 -4.70
C THR A 49 10.55 -5.66 -5.93
N LYS A 50 9.59 -5.92 -6.81
CA LYS A 50 9.32 -5.03 -7.95
C LYS A 50 8.76 -3.69 -7.48
N ILE A 51 7.75 -3.71 -6.61
CA ILE A 51 7.13 -2.49 -6.07
C ILE A 51 8.18 -1.63 -5.37
N ILE A 52 9.04 -2.22 -4.51
CA ILE A 52 10.03 -1.42 -3.79
C ILE A 52 11.09 -0.84 -4.72
N LYS A 53 11.48 -1.58 -5.75
CA LYS A 53 12.45 -1.09 -6.73
C LYS A 53 11.87 0.12 -7.46
N GLU A 54 10.66 -0.02 -8.00
CA GLU A 54 9.95 1.07 -8.67
C GLU A 54 9.71 2.25 -7.71
N PHE A 55 9.36 1.98 -6.45
CA PHE A 55 9.16 3.00 -5.43
C PHE A 55 10.43 3.79 -5.14
N ASN A 56 11.55 3.11 -4.89
CA ASN A 56 12.83 3.76 -4.57
C ASN A 56 13.40 4.50 -5.79
N GLU A 57 13.19 3.99 -7.01
CA GLU A 57 13.55 4.70 -8.25
C GLU A 57 12.74 6.00 -8.45
N ASN A 58 11.52 6.07 -7.92
CA ASN A 58 10.65 7.24 -8.01
C ASN A 58 10.65 8.11 -6.74
N SER A 59 11.28 7.67 -5.64
CA SER A 59 11.31 8.43 -4.38
C SER A 59 12.56 9.30 -4.32
N GLU A 60 12.36 10.61 -4.20
CA GLU A 60 13.46 11.59 -4.07
C GLU A 60 14.01 11.69 -2.64
N ARG A 61 13.40 10.99 -1.67
CA ARG A 61 13.74 11.12 -0.25
C ARG A 61 14.74 10.07 0.21
N GLN A 62 14.24 8.87 0.44
CA GLN A 62 14.97 7.80 1.11
C GLN A 62 14.47 6.45 0.63
N ASP A 63 15.41 5.57 0.34
CA ASP A 63 15.13 4.17 0.06
C ASP A 63 14.32 3.55 1.19
N LYS A 64 13.20 2.93 0.84
CA LYS A 64 12.39 2.16 1.76
C LYS A 64 12.74 0.68 1.64
N THR A 65 12.34 -0.06 2.66
CA THR A 65 12.44 -1.51 2.69
C THR A 65 11.09 -2.14 2.38
N ILE A 66 11.11 -3.39 1.89
CA ILE A 66 9.89 -4.18 1.66
C ILE A 66 9.02 -4.24 2.93
N GLN A 67 9.64 -4.36 4.11
CA GLN A 67 8.92 -4.42 5.39
C GLN A 67 8.17 -3.12 5.71
N GLN A 68 8.75 -1.96 5.38
CA GLN A 68 8.08 -0.67 5.56
C GLN A 68 6.88 -0.54 4.63
N LEU A 69 7.02 -0.88 3.34
CA LEU A 69 5.89 -0.88 2.40
C LEU A 69 4.77 -1.83 2.82
N GLN A 70 5.12 -3.03 3.30
CA GLN A 70 4.15 -4.00 3.79
C GLN A 70 3.40 -3.51 5.03
N THR A 71 4.09 -2.80 5.92
CA THR A 71 3.49 -2.22 7.13
C THR A 71 2.56 -1.09 6.75
N GLU A 72 3.01 -0.16 5.91
CA GLU A 72 2.20 0.96 5.42
C GLU A 72 0.95 0.45 4.71
N TRP A 73 1.09 -0.54 3.82
CA TRP A 73 -0.06 -1.16 3.15
C TRP A 73 -1.07 -1.76 4.12
N LYS A 74 -0.61 -2.45 5.17
CA LYS A 74 -1.51 -3.00 6.20
C LYS A 74 -2.25 -1.90 6.94
N ASP A 75 -1.60 -0.77 7.22
CA ASP A 75 -2.20 0.36 7.90
C ASP A 75 -3.19 1.11 6.99
N LEU A 76 -2.85 1.32 5.72
CA LEU A 76 -3.76 1.85 4.70
C LEU A 76 -5.01 0.98 4.56
N LYS A 77 -4.88 -0.34 4.59
CA LYS A 77 -6.03 -1.26 4.59
C LYS A 77 -6.93 -1.10 5.81
N LYS A 78 -6.37 -0.83 7.00
CA LYS A 78 -7.17 -0.57 8.21
C LYS A 78 -7.92 0.76 8.07
N VAL A 79 -7.27 1.78 7.54
CA VAL A 79 -7.89 3.08 7.28
C VAL A 79 -9.01 2.94 6.26
N GLN A 80 -8.79 2.22 5.15
CA GLN A 80 -9.82 1.96 4.13
C GLN A 80 -11.03 1.23 4.72
N LYS A 81 -10.82 0.19 5.54
CA LYS A 81 -11.90 -0.51 6.24
C LYS A 81 -12.66 0.38 7.22
N ASN A 82 -11.99 1.35 7.85
CA ASN A 82 -12.64 2.31 8.74
C ASN A 82 -13.42 3.37 7.96
N ILE A 83 -13.00 3.71 6.74
CA ILE A 83 -13.74 4.61 5.83
C ILE A 83 -15.00 3.91 5.27
N GLU A 84 -14.96 2.59 5.03
CA GLU A 84 -16.16 1.81 4.67
C GLU A 84 -17.28 1.92 5.71
N ILE A 85 -16.95 2.13 6.99
CA ILE A 85 -17.94 2.29 8.08
C ILE A 85 -18.55 3.71 8.09
N SER A 86 -17.94 4.69 7.40
CA SER A 86 -18.39 6.10 7.40
C SER A 86 -18.91 6.63 6.05
N GLY A 87 -19.32 5.76 5.11
CA GLY A 87 -20.19 6.17 4.01
C GLY A 87 -19.57 7.00 2.88
N VAL A 88 -18.30 6.78 2.51
CA VAL A 88 -17.73 7.33 1.26
C VAL A 88 -17.58 6.20 0.22
N PRO A 89 -18.10 6.32 -1.02
CA PRO A 89 -18.02 5.27 -2.02
C PRO A 89 -16.59 5.14 -2.56
N THR A 90 -16.03 3.93 -2.48
CA THR A 90 -14.80 3.57 -3.19
C THR A 90 -15.08 3.34 -4.67
N MET A 91 -14.09 3.70 -5.51
CA MET A 91 -14.14 3.54 -6.96
C MET A 91 -14.53 2.10 -7.31
N LYS A 92 -15.70 1.96 -7.92
CA LYS A 92 -16.19 0.70 -8.46
C LYS A 92 -15.21 0.25 -9.55
N THR A 93 -14.76 -0.99 -9.44
CA THR A 93 -14.27 -1.78 -10.57
C THR A 93 -15.22 -1.60 -11.75
N ILE A 94 -14.79 -0.87 -12.77
CA ILE A 94 -15.48 -0.82 -14.06
C ILE A 94 -15.09 -2.12 -14.76
N LYS A 95 -15.96 -3.12 -14.71
CA LYS A 95 -15.93 -4.22 -15.66
C LYS A 95 -16.55 -3.70 -16.96
N GLY A 96 -15.72 -3.46 -17.96
CA GLY A 96 -16.10 -3.35 -19.36
C GLY A 96 -15.51 -4.53 -20.10
#